data_AF-A0A9J6PC11-F1
#
_entry.id   AF-A0A9J6PC11-F1
#
_cell.length_a   1.000
_cell.length_b   1.000
_cell.length_c   1.000
_cell.angle_alpha   90.00
_cell.angle_beta   90.00
_cell.angle_gamma   90.00
#
_symmetry.space_group_name_H-M   'P 1'
#
loop_
_entity.id
_entity.type
_entity.pdbx_description
1 polymer ?
#
loop_
_entity_poly.entity_id
_entity_poly.type
_entity_poly.pdbx_seq_one_letter_code
_entity_poly.pdbx_strand_id
1 'polypeptide(L)' 'MSPRWKKLIGLVVLVFGLTLYVLLAMRLGVALPDDTPFLLELAYYVIAGIAWAFPCIPLIRWMNRPAR' A
#
# COMPACT_ATOMS: atom_id res chain seq x y z
N MET A 1 8.87 -10.98 20.99
CA MET A 1 7.82 -9.94 21.06
C MET A 1 6.47 -10.60 21.26
N SER A 2 5.66 -10.12 22.20
CA SER A 2 4.31 -10.65 22.39
C SER A 2 3.47 -10.51 21.09
N PRO A 3 2.57 -11.45 20.78
CA PRO A 3 1.70 -11.36 19.59
C PRO A 3 0.86 -10.08 19.53
N ARG A 4 0.47 -9.51 20.68
CA ARG A 4 -0.30 -8.26 20.75
C ARG A 4 0.50 -7.06 20.24
N TRP A 5 1.77 -6.96 20.64
CA TRP A 5 2.68 -5.90 20.20
C TRP A 5 2.98 -5.96 18.71
N LYS A 6 3.18 -7.15 18.13
CA LYS A 6 3.37 -7.30 16.68
C LYS A 6 2.16 -6.78 15.89
N LYS A 7 0.94 -7.04 16.38
CA LYS A 7 -0.29 -6.57 15.74
C LYS A 7 -0.44 -5.04 15.80
N LEU A 8 -0.10 -4.43 16.94
CA LEU A 8 -0.13 -2.96 17.07
C LEU A 8 0.88 -2.28 16.13
N ILE A 9 2.13 -2.76 16.10
CA ILE A 9 3.15 -2.23 15.20
C ILE A 9 2.74 -2.43 13.75
N GLY A 10 2.25 -3.62 13.41
CA GLY A 10 1.78 -3.92 12.06
C GLY A 10 0.63 -3.01 11.61
N LEU A 11 -0.32 -2.72 12.51
CA LEU A 11 -1.41 -1.77 12.24
C LEU A 11 -0.87 -0.36 11.95
N VAL A 12 0.03 0.14 12.80
CA VAL A 12 0.62 1.47 12.63
C VAL A 12 1.39 1.55 11.32
N VAL A 13 2.26 0.58 11.03
CA VAL A 13 3.02 0.50 9.77
C VAL A 13 2.08 0.45 8.57
N LEU A 14 0.99 -0.32 8.64
CA LEU A 14 0.03 -0.43 7.55
C LEU A 14 -0.70 0.90 7.30
N VAL A 15 -1.17 1.56 8.35
CA VAL A 15 -1.87 2.86 8.22
C VAL A 15 -0.93 3.92 7.66
N PHE A 16 0.22 4.15 8.29
CA PHE A 16 1.17 5.16 7.82
C PHE A 16 1.72 4.85 6.43
N GLY A 17 2.07 3.58 6.18
CA GLY A 17 2.57 3.14 4.88
C GLY A 17 1.52 3.32 3.77
N LEU A 18 0.26 2.97 4.04
CA LEU A 18 -0.83 3.17 3.08
C LEU A 18 -1.12 4.66 2.85
N THR A 19 -1.09 5.48 3.90
CA THR A 19 -1.24 6.94 3.76
C THR A 19 -0.16 7.52 2.85
N LEU A 20 1.12 7.21 3.11
CA LEU A 20 2.22 7.68 2.27
C LEU A 20 2.10 7.17 0.83
N TYR A 21 1.71 5.90 0.66
CA TYR A 21 1.48 5.31 -0.64
C TYR A 21 0.41 6.05 -1.43
N VAL A 22 -0.77 6.29 -0.83
CA VAL A 22 -1.88 6.98 -1.50
C VAL A 22 -1.49 8.40 -1.86
N LEU A 23 -0.79 9.13 -0.99
CA LEU A 23 -0.29 10.48 -1.30
C LEU A 23 0.66 10.47 -2.51
N LEU A 24 1.56 9.49 -2.57
CA LEU A 24 2.47 9.34 -3.71
C LEU A 24 1.73 8.96 -4.98
N ALA A 25 0.78 8.02 -4.90
CA ALA A 25 -0.06 7.62 -6.03
C ALA A 25 -0.90 8.79 -6.54
N MET A 26 -1.51 9.58 -5.67
CA MET A 26 -2.24 10.79 -6.07
C MET A 26 -1.31 11.80 -6.77
N ARG A 27 -0.11 12.02 -6.22
CA ARG A 27 0.85 12.95 -6.82
C ARG A 27 1.28 12.51 -8.21
N LEU A 28 1.52 11.21 -8.40
CA LEU A 28 1.86 10.61 -9.69
C LEU A 28 0.67 10.66 -10.66
N GLY A 29 -0.55 10.46 -10.18
CA GLY A 29 -1.78 10.60 -10.97
C GLY A 29 -1.95 12.03 -11.51
N VAL A 30 -1.74 13.04 -10.67
CA VAL A 30 -1.78 14.46 -11.10
C VAL A 30 -0.63 14.82 -12.05
N ALA A 31 0.46 14.05 -12.06
CA ALA A 31 1.58 14.26 -12.96
C ALA A 31 1.37 13.61 -14.35
N LEU A 32 0.28 12.87 -14.56
CA LEU A 32 -0.09 12.38 -15.88
C LEU A 32 -0.47 13.57 -16.78
N PRO A 33 0.01 13.61 -18.04
CA PRO A 33 -0.40 14.63 -19.01
C PRO A 33 -1.92 14.64 -19.25
N ASP A 34 -2.49 15.81 -19.51
CA ASP A 34 -3.94 15.96 -19.78
C ASP A 34 -4.39 15.22 -21.06
N ASP A 35 -3.45 14.97 -21.99
CA ASP A 35 -3.66 14.23 -23.24
C ASP A 35 -3.42 12.72 -23.08
N THR A 36 -3.25 12.22 -21.85
CA THR A 36 -3.08 10.79 -21.58
C THR A 36 -4.27 10.00 -22.12
N PRO A 37 -4.04 8.95 -22.93
CA PRO A 37 -5.12 8.09 -23.40
C PRO A 37 -5.87 7.45 -22.22
N PHE A 38 -7.20 7.45 -22.27
CA PHE A 38 -8.06 6.87 -21.23
C PHE A 38 -7.64 5.47 -20.78
N LEU A 39 -7.22 4.62 -21.72
CA LEU A 39 -6.77 3.26 -21.40
C LEU A 39 -5.53 3.22 -20.52
N LEU A 40 -4.60 4.17 -20.72
CA LEU A 40 -3.37 4.25 -19.93
C LEU A 40 -3.64 4.82 -18.55
N GLU A 41 -4.51 5.83 -18.44
CA GLU A 41 -4.98 6.36 -17.17
C GLU A 41 -5.72 5.28 -16.35
N LEU A 42 -6.61 4.52 -17.00
CA LEU A 42 -7.29 3.40 -16.38
C LEU A 42 -6.29 2.34 -15.89
N ALA A 43 -5.33 1.94 -16.74
CA ALA A 43 -4.31 0.98 -16.37
C ALA A 43 -3.48 1.47 -15.17
N TYR A 44 -3.11 2.74 -15.16
CA TYR A 44 -2.42 3.36 -14.03
C TYR A 44 -3.21 3.22 -12.73
N TYR A 45 -4.49 3.62 -12.71
CA TYR A 45 -5.30 3.55 -11.50
C TYR A 45 -5.60 2.12 -11.05
N VAL A 46 -5.77 1.17 -11.97
CA VAL A 46 -5.92 -0.25 -11.64
C VAL A 46 -4.65 -0.80 -11.00
N ILE A 47 -3.48 -0.50 -11.58
CA ILE A 47 -2.19 -0.95 -11.06
C ILE A 47 -1.94 -0.30 -9.68
N ALA A 48 -2.15 1.01 -9.55
CA ALA A 48 -2.00 1.72 -8.28
C ALA A 48 -2.98 1.19 -7.21
N GLY A 49 -4.22 0.88 -7.59
CA GLY A 49 -5.21 0.30 -6.69
C GLY A 49 -4.83 -1.07 -6.13
N ILE A 50 -3.96 -1.82 -6.81
CA ILE A 50 -3.56 -3.18 -6.42
C ILE A 50 -2.12 -3.22 -5.86
N ALA A 51 -1.23 -2.35 -6.32
CA ALA A 51 0.20 -2.41 -6.01
C ALA A 51 0.52 -2.32 -4.51
N TRP A 52 -0.28 -1.59 -3.72
CA TRP A 52 -0.10 -1.49 -2.27
C TRP A 52 -0.37 -2.80 -1.52
N ALA A 53 -1.09 -3.76 -2.11
CA ALA A 53 -1.37 -5.04 -1.46
C ALA A 53 -0.10 -5.90 -1.35
N PHE A 54 0.83 -5.79 -2.30
CA PHE A 54 2.09 -6.52 -2.31
C PHE A 54 2.96 -6.30 -1.06
N PRO A 55 3.24 -5.06 -0.62
CA PRO A 55 3.97 -4.82 0.62
C PRO A 55 3.17 -5.21 1.88
N CYS A 56 1.83 -5.28 1.82
CA CYS A 56 1.01 -5.70 2.95
C CYS A 56 1.13 -7.21 3.24
N ILE A 57 1.33 -8.06 2.22
CA ILE A 57 1.46 -9.52 2.38
C ILE A 57 2.58 -9.93 3.37
N PRO A 58 3.86 -9.51 3.20
CA PRO A 58 4.93 -9.87 4.13
C PRO A 58 4.70 -9.31 5.53
N LEU A 59 4.13 -8.11 5.64
CA LEU A 59 3.80 -7.49 6.93
C LEU A 59 2.78 -8.33 7.71
N ILE A 60 1.67 -8.72 7.06
CA ILE A 60 0.63 -9.57 7.66
C ILE A 60 1.20 -10.94 8.04
N ARG A 61 2.03 -11.54 7.19
CA ARG A 61 2.71 -12.81 7.49
C ARG A 61 3.60 -12.70 8.74
N TRP A 62 4.31 -11.59 8.91
CA TRP A 62 5.12 -11.33 10.11
C TRP A 62 4.26 -11.15 11.36
N MET A 63 3.14 -10.42 11.26
CA MET A 63 2.20 -10.21 12.38
C MET A 63 1.59 -11.53 12.88
N ASN A 64 1.29 -12.45 11.97
CA ASN A 64 0.67 -13.73 12.28
C ASN A 64 1.67 -14.82 12.67
N ARG A 65 2.98 -14.57 12.54
CA ARG A 65 4.00 -15.56 12.90
C ARG A 65 3.97 -15.82 14.41
N PRO A 66 3.77 -17.07 14.85
CA PRO A 66 3.70 -17.42 16.26
C PRO A 66 4.99 -16.96 16.97
N ALA A 67 4.82 -16.36 18.15
CA ALA A 67 5.95 -16.10 19.03
C ALA A 67 6.36 -17.46 19.60
N ARG A 68 7.51 -17.97 19.17
CA ARG A 68 8.12 -19.17 19.75
C ARG A 68 8.55 -18.89 21.18
#